data_AF-A0A831TF05-F1
#
_entry.id   AF-A0A831TF05-F1
#
_cell.length_a   1.000
_cell.length_b   1.000
_cell.length_c   1.000
_cell.angle_alpha   90.00
_cell.angle_beta   90.00
_cell.angle_gamma   90.00
#
_symmetry.space_group_name_H-M   'P 1'
#
loop_
_entity.id
_entity.type
_entity.pdbx_description
1 polymer ?
#
loop_
_entity_poly.entity_id
_entity_poly.type
_entity_poly.pdbx_seq_one_letter_code
_entity_poly.pdbx_strand_id
1 'polypeptide(L)'
;ARNFVDLLRVPHLSSQELIHSIQVCPESWAEFERLAASGQGAVIVTAHLGAFDYVGQLLSARGYRFTSLTTRTVPELLDAAVNYLRTSRGLHIERATPGGIRRVIQALRRGELVGLAADRDFFQNGWPVIFFGKETTLPPGPVRLARSAGVPILAAFTRRLKRGYQLLIEPPFYIERTDDTARDLRAGLQRLVELFERHIREAPDQWVIFQRVWPERPAPVLRVFPVGSPLEGELLGWGADPARPLTEPLDSPTGRTDRHPRLAPEPAPRPAEPPG
;
A
#
# COMPACT_ATOMS: atom_id res chain seq x y z
N ALA A 1 -6.14 -0.84 -18.36
CA ALA A 1 -7.48 -0.98 -18.99
C ALA A 1 -8.48 -1.74 -18.10
N ARG A 2 -8.27 -3.03 -17.81
CA ARG A 2 -9.25 -3.86 -17.07
C ARG A 2 -9.76 -3.22 -15.77
N ASN A 3 -8.87 -2.71 -14.90
CA ASN A 3 -9.25 -2.02 -13.66
C ASN A 3 -10.30 -0.91 -13.81
N PHE A 4 -10.21 -0.10 -14.86
CA PHE A 4 -11.23 0.93 -15.13
C PHE A 4 -12.58 0.30 -15.47
N VAL A 5 -12.59 -0.81 -16.23
CA VAL A 5 -13.80 -1.55 -16.54
C VAL A 5 -14.45 -2.12 -15.27
N ASP A 6 -13.68 -2.68 -14.34
CA ASP A 6 -14.25 -3.21 -13.11
C ASP A 6 -14.88 -2.12 -12.25
N LEU A 7 -14.20 -0.97 -12.14
CA LEU A 7 -14.70 0.17 -11.38
C LEU A 7 -15.98 0.74 -12.02
N LEU A 8 -16.01 0.86 -13.35
CA LEU A 8 -17.22 1.28 -14.09
C LEU A 8 -18.39 0.31 -13.93
N ARG A 9 -18.14 -0.97 -13.63
CA ARG A 9 -19.19 -1.97 -13.38
C ARG A 9 -19.78 -1.89 -11.97
N VAL A 10 -19.08 -1.31 -10.99
CA VAL A 10 -19.52 -1.27 -9.59
C VAL A 10 -20.94 -0.70 -9.41
N PRO A 11 -21.32 0.43 -10.05
CA PRO A 11 -22.68 0.95 -9.93
C PRO A 11 -23.75 0.01 -10.52
N HIS A 12 -23.38 -0.91 -11.40
CA HIS A 12 -24.30 -1.80 -12.11
C HIS A 12 -24.39 -3.22 -11.52
N LEU A 13 -23.56 -3.57 -10.54
CA LEU A 13 -23.55 -4.88 -9.89
C LEU A 13 -24.27 -4.85 -8.56
N SER A 14 -25.36 -5.61 -8.38
CA SER A 14 -25.97 -5.81 -7.06
C SER A 14 -24.96 -6.31 -6.03
N SER A 15 -25.22 -6.06 -4.74
CA SER A 15 -24.34 -6.57 -3.66
C SER A 15 -24.19 -8.09 -3.75
N GLN A 16 -25.27 -8.80 -4.11
CA GLN A 16 -25.21 -10.24 -4.33
C GLN A 16 -24.34 -10.61 -5.53
N GLU A 17 -24.50 -9.99 -6.70
CA GLU A 17 -23.66 -10.29 -7.87
C GLU A 17 -22.17 -10.05 -7.58
N LEU A 18 -21.86 -8.95 -6.88
CA LEU A 18 -20.48 -8.67 -6.47
C LEU A 18 -19.94 -9.77 -5.54
N ILE A 19 -20.69 -10.13 -4.50
CA ILE A 19 -20.32 -11.18 -3.54
C ILE A 19 -20.10 -12.52 -4.24
N HIS A 20 -21.00 -12.92 -5.15
CA HIS A 20 -20.88 -14.19 -5.89
C HIS A 20 -19.71 -14.19 -6.89
N SER A 21 -19.32 -13.02 -7.42
CA SER A 21 -18.22 -12.91 -8.37
C SER A 21 -16.84 -13.01 -7.74
N ILE A 22 -16.73 -12.87 -6.41
CA ILE A 22 -15.47 -12.84 -5.67
C ILE A 22 -15.37 -14.02 -4.72
N GLN A 23 -14.53 -14.99 -5.09
CA GLN A 23 -14.19 -16.13 -4.26
C GLN A 23 -13.39 -15.68 -3.04
N VAL A 24 -13.68 -16.26 -1.89
CA VAL A 24 -12.92 -16.00 -0.66
C VAL A 24 -12.59 -17.34 -0.01
N CYS A 25 -11.35 -17.47 0.46
CA CYS A 25 -10.93 -18.63 1.25
C CYS A 25 -11.75 -18.67 2.56
N PRO A 26 -12.49 -19.75 2.88
CA PRO A 26 -13.32 -19.83 4.08
C PRO A 26 -12.54 -19.57 5.37
N GLU A 27 -11.32 -20.10 5.47
CA GLU A 27 -10.47 -20.00 6.64
C GLU A 27 -10.02 -18.56 6.89
N SER A 28 -9.54 -17.88 5.83
CA SER A 28 -9.14 -16.47 5.89
C SER A 28 -10.34 -15.55 6.14
N TRP A 29 -11.51 -15.90 5.59
CA TRP A 29 -12.74 -15.15 5.84
C TRP A 29 -13.18 -15.26 7.30
N ALA A 30 -13.18 -16.47 7.86
CA ALA A 30 -13.54 -16.71 9.25
C ALA A 30 -12.62 -15.96 10.23
N GLU A 31 -11.33 -15.82 9.91
CA GLU A 31 -10.40 -14.99 10.69
C GLU A 31 -10.75 -13.50 10.62
N PHE A 32 -11.08 -13.00 9.44
CA PHE A 32 -11.58 -11.63 9.28
C PHE A 32 -12.90 -11.41 10.05
N GLU A 33 -13.83 -12.37 10.01
CA GLU A 33 -15.09 -12.28 10.75
C GLU A 33 -14.87 -12.25 12.26
N ARG A 34 -13.92 -13.05 12.79
CA ARG A 34 -13.52 -12.99 14.22
C ARG A 34 -13.00 -11.60 14.58
N LEU A 35 -12.14 -11.03 13.74
CA LEU A 35 -11.62 -9.68 13.94
C LEU A 35 -12.74 -8.65 13.92
N ALA A 36 -13.64 -8.71 12.94
CA ALA A 36 -14.75 -7.77 12.84
C ALA A 36 -15.73 -7.89 14.03
N ALA A 37 -16.02 -9.12 14.48
CA ALA A 37 -16.89 -9.40 15.63
C ALA A 37 -16.30 -8.89 16.96
N SER A 38 -14.97 -8.75 17.06
CA SER A 38 -14.32 -8.17 18.25
C SER A 38 -14.66 -6.69 18.46
N GLY A 39 -15.13 -5.99 17.43
CA GLY A 39 -15.43 -4.55 17.48
C GLY A 39 -14.19 -3.65 17.54
N GLN A 40 -12.98 -4.19 17.39
CA GLN A 40 -11.74 -3.43 17.53
C GLN A 40 -11.44 -2.50 16.33
N GLY A 41 -12.00 -2.79 15.16
CA GLY A 41 -11.69 -2.08 13.91
C GLY A 41 -10.35 -2.52 13.34
N ALA A 42 -10.06 -2.15 12.09
CA ALA A 42 -8.82 -2.56 11.43
C ALA A 42 -8.41 -1.61 10.29
N VAL A 43 -7.10 -1.46 10.12
CA VAL A 43 -6.55 -0.85 8.92
C VAL A 43 -6.39 -1.91 7.85
N ILE A 44 -7.15 -1.77 6.76
CA ILE A 44 -7.09 -2.65 5.60
C ILE A 44 -6.05 -2.09 4.61
N VAL A 45 -5.00 -2.84 4.34
CA VAL A 45 -3.95 -2.42 3.41
C VAL A 45 -4.01 -3.25 2.15
N THR A 46 -3.94 -2.58 1.00
CA THR A 46 -3.88 -3.25 -0.30
C THR A 46 -2.74 -2.70 -1.14
N ALA A 47 -2.53 -3.33 -2.30
CA ALA A 47 -1.73 -2.82 -3.39
C ALA A 47 -2.65 -2.57 -4.58
N HIS A 48 -2.20 -1.77 -5.55
CA HIS A 48 -2.88 -1.63 -6.84
C HIS A 48 -2.69 -2.91 -7.69
N LEU A 49 -3.20 -4.03 -7.21
CA LEU A 49 -3.08 -5.38 -7.76
C LEU A 49 -4.48 -5.92 -8.11
N GLY A 50 -4.60 -6.60 -9.25
CA GLY A 50 -5.83 -7.25 -9.67
C GLY A 50 -6.97 -6.24 -9.86
N ALA A 51 -8.09 -6.43 -9.16
CA ALA A 51 -9.22 -5.48 -9.09
C ALA A 51 -9.25 -4.85 -7.69
N PHE A 52 -8.23 -4.06 -7.35
CA PHE A 52 -7.98 -3.59 -5.98
C PHE A 52 -9.16 -2.81 -5.36
N ASP A 53 -9.94 -2.07 -6.17
CA ASP A 53 -11.14 -1.39 -5.69
C ASP A 53 -12.17 -2.37 -5.08
N TYR A 54 -12.20 -3.63 -5.55
CA TYR A 54 -13.15 -4.63 -5.08
C TYR A 54 -12.91 -5.08 -3.65
N VAL A 55 -11.74 -4.82 -3.05
CA VAL A 55 -11.51 -5.08 -1.62
C VAL A 55 -12.53 -4.32 -0.78
N GLY A 56 -12.58 -3.00 -0.94
CA GLY A 56 -13.53 -2.16 -0.21
C GLY A 56 -14.97 -2.43 -0.62
N GLN A 57 -15.24 -2.60 -1.92
CA GLN A 57 -16.59 -2.86 -2.40
C GLN A 57 -17.19 -4.14 -1.83
N LEU A 58 -16.40 -5.22 -1.75
CA LEU A 58 -16.86 -6.50 -1.22
C LEU A 58 -17.17 -6.42 0.27
N LEU A 59 -16.30 -5.75 1.04
CA LEU A 59 -16.53 -5.55 2.47
C LEU A 59 -17.77 -4.69 2.72
N SER A 60 -17.96 -3.59 1.98
CA SER A 60 -19.19 -2.80 2.04
C SER A 60 -20.43 -3.58 1.62
N ALA A 61 -20.36 -4.38 0.56
CA ALA A 61 -21.46 -5.22 0.10
C ALA A 61 -21.87 -6.29 1.12
N ARG A 62 -20.94 -6.75 1.96
CA ARG A 62 -21.20 -7.65 3.09
C ARG A 62 -21.62 -6.94 4.38
N GLY A 63 -21.84 -5.63 4.34
CA GLY A 63 -22.40 -4.86 5.44
C GLY A 63 -21.38 -4.25 6.39
N TYR A 64 -20.08 -4.35 6.11
CA TYR A 64 -19.05 -3.71 6.93
C TYR A 64 -18.94 -2.22 6.61
N ARG A 65 -18.85 -1.40 7.65
CA ARG A 65 -18.55 0.03 7.51
C ARG A 65 -17.10 0.20 7.08
N PHE A 66 -16.90 0.58 5.82
CA PHE A 66 -15.59 0.72 5.22
C PHE A 66 -15.38 2.14 4.71
N THR A 67 -14.28 2.76 5.15
CA THR A 67 -13.84 4.07 4.69
C THR A 67 -12.53 3.94 3.93
N SER A 68 -12.52 4.28 2.64
CA SER A 68 -11.29 4.41 1.87
C SER A 68 -10.63 5.76 2.15
N LEU A 69 -9.39 5.73 2.63
CA LEU A 69 -8.58 6.93 2.79
C LEU A 69 -7.80 7.17 1.49
N THR A 70 -8.02 8.30 0.84
CA THR A 70 -7.42 8.62 -0.45
C THR A 70 -6.77 10.01 -0.46
N THR A 71 -5.82 10.21 -1.36
CA THR A 71 -5.32 11.54 -1.72
C THR A 71 -5.63 11.80 -3.18
N ARG A 72 -6.00 13.05 -3.51
CA ARG A 72 -6.21 13.45 -4.90
C ARG A 72 -4.88 13.47 -5.63
N THR A 73 -4.74 12.59 -6.62
CA THR A 73 -3.55 12.45 -7.48
C THR A 73 -3.81 12.80 -8.95
N VAL A 74 -5.06 13.14 -9.27
CA VAL A 74 -5.55 13.43 -10.62
C VAL A 74 -6.40 14.70 -10.62
N PRO A 75 -6.69 15.30 -11.79
CA PRO A 75 -7.57 16.47 -11.89
C PRO A 75 -8.93 16.25 -11.23
N GLU A 76 -9.53 17.34 -10.74
CA GLU A 76 -10.72 17.30 -9.88
C GLU A 76 -11.91 16.57 -10.49
N LEU A 77 -12.17 16.78 -11.79
CA LEU A 77 -13.26 16.09 -12.47
C LEU A 77 -13.08 14.56 -12.49
N LEU A 78 -11.86 14.09 -12.77
CA LEU A 78 -11.57 12.66 -12.81
C LEU A 78 -11.62 12.05 -11.41
N ASP A 79 -11.08 12.76 -10.42
CA ASP A 79 -11.12 12.34 -9.04
C ASP A 79 -12.58 12.25 -8.53
N ALA A 80 -13.43 13.24 -8.84
CA ALA A 80 -14.85 13.21 -8.52
C ALA A 80 -15.58 12.03 -9.21
N ALA A 81 -15.28 11.76 -10.47
CA ALA A 81 -15.85 10.62 -11.20
C ALA A 81 -15.44 9.27 -10.58
N VAL A 82 -14.15 9.09 -10.26
CA VAL A 82 -13.65 7.88 -9.58
C VAL A 82 -14.31 7.72 -8.21
N ASN A 83 -14.45 8.80 -7.45
CA ASN A 83 -15.08 8.77 -6.13
C ASN A 83 -16.56 8.42 -6.22
N TYR A 84 -17.29 8.97 -7.19
CA TYR A 84 -18.68 8.60 -7.45
C TYR A 84 -18.83 7.09 -7.66
N LEU A 85 -17.99 6.50 -8.53
CA LEU A 85 -18.00 5.05 -8.79
C LEU A 85 -17.67 4.24 -7.54
N ARG A 86 -16.71 4.69 -6.74
CA ARG A 86 -16.32 4.02 -5.49
C ARG A 86 -17.41 4.11 -4.42
N THR A 87 -18.12 5.23 -4.31
CA THR A 87 -19.16 5.42 -3.29
C THR A 87 -20.52 4.82 -3.65
N SER A 88 -20.70 4.33 -4.89
CA SER A 88 -22.00 3.88 -5.38
C SER A 88 -22.59 2.66 -4.66
N ARG A 89 -21.82 2.00 -3.78
CA ARG A 89 -22.22 0.80 -3.03
C ARG A 89 -21.95 0.91 -1.52
N GLY A 90 -22.02 2.12 -0.97
CA GLY A 90 -21.96 2.34 0.48
C GLY A 90 -20.55 2.41 1.07
N LEU A 91 -19.51 2.30 0.24
CA LEU A 91 -18.16 2.64 0.65
C LEU A 91 -18.05 4.16 0.88
N HIS A 92 -17.45 4.54 1.99
CA HIS A 92 -17.15 5.95 2.30
C HIS A 92 -15.77 6.32 1.81
N ILE A 93 -15.57 7.58 1.43
CA ILE A 93 -14.26 8.12 1.07
C ILE A 93 -13.91 9.24 2.02
N GLU A 94 -12.73 9.14 2.61
CA GLU A 94 -12.11 10.22 3.35
C GLU A 94 -10.83 10.69 2.65
N ARG A 95 -10.52 11.96 2.82
CA ARG A 95 -9.27 12.53 2.31
C ARG A 95 -8.18 12.43 3.35
N ALA A 96 -6.95 12.20 2.92
CA ALA A 96 -5.76 12.30 3.77
C ALA A 96 -5.41 13.76 4.12
N THR A 97 -6.37 14.51 4.65
CA THR A 97 -6.20 15.84 5.26
C THR A 97 -6.15 15.70 6.78
N PRO A 98 -5.70 16.72 7.55
CA PRO A 98 -5.65 16.61 9.01
C PRO A 98 -7.00 16.22 9.62
N GLY A 99 -8.07 16.84 9.13
CA GLY A 99 -9.44 16.54 9.56
C GLY A 99 -9.89 15.13 9.15
N GLY A 100 -9.55 14.69 7.94
CA GLY A 100 -9.87 13.34 7.48
C GLY A 100 -9.12 12.26 8.27
N ILE A 101 -7.84 12.47 8.57
CA ILE A 101 -7.04 11.58 9.44
C ILE A 101 -7.70 11.43 10.82
N ARG A 102 -8.14 12.53 11.44
CA ARG A 102 -8.87 12.45 12.72
C ARG A 102 -10.17 11.65 12.59
N ARG A 103 -10.94 11.85 11.53
CA ARG A 103 -12.20 11.12 11.31
C ARG A 103 -11.98 9.63 11.09
N VAL A 104 -10.94 9.23 10.35
CA VAL A 104 -10.62 7.80 10.18
C VAL A 104 -10.09 7.17 11.46
N ILE A 105 -9.29 7.87 12.27
CA ILE A 105 -8.88 7.37 13.59
C ILE A 105 -10.11 7.16 14.49
N GLN A 106 -11.06 8.09 14.48
CA GLN A 106 -12.32 7.91 15.21
C GLN A 106 -13.15 6.75 14.66
N ALA A 107 -13.19 6.55 13.35
CA ALA A 107 -13.88 5.40 12.73
C ALA A 107 -13.26 4.07 13.18
N LEU A 108 -11.93 3.95 13.13
CA LEU A 108 -11.19 2.78 13.63
C LEU A 108 -11.53 2.49 15.09
N ARG A 109 -11.53 3.52 15.96
CA ARG A 109 -11.90 3.39 17.37
C ARG A 109 -13.37 3.00 17.62
N ARG A 110 -14.26 3.17 16.62
CA ARG A 110 -15.65 2.68 16.66
C ARG A 110 -15.81 1.26 16.10
N GLY A 111 -14.71 0.58 15.81
CA GLY A 111 -14.75 -0.76 15.23
C GLY A 111 -14.92 -0.80 13.71
N GLU A 112 -14.80 0.34 13.02
CA GLU A 112 -14.95 0.42 11.57
C GLU A 112 -13.66 0.07 10.84
N LEU A 113 -13.76 -0.18 9.53
CA LEU A 113 -12.64 -0.54 8.67
C LEU A 113 -12.16 0.69 7.90
N VAL A 114 -10.84 0.90 7.86
CA VAL A 114 -10.24 1.97 7.05
C VAL A 114 -9.25 1.38 6.06
N GLY A 115 -9.49 1.61 4.76
CA GLY A 115 -8.73 1.02 3.67
C GLY A 115 -7.85 2.00 2.92
N LEU A 116 -6.62 1.60 2.59
CA LEU A 116 -5.73 2.36 1.72
C LEU A 116 -4.77 1.46 0.92
N ALA A 117 -4.40 1.93 -0.27
CA ALA A 117 -3.32 1.33 -1.06
C ALA A 117 -1.98 1.97 -0.68
N ALA A 118 -0.93 1.17 -0.52
CA ALA A 118 0.37 1.64 -0.02
C ALA A 118 1.57 1.08 -0.78
N ASP A 119 1.39 0.55 -1.99
CA ASP A 119 2.44 -0.01 -2.84
C ASP A 119 3.22 1.04 -3.65
N ARG A 120 2.99 2.34 -3.41
CA ARG A 120 3.58 3.45 -4.19
C ARG A 120 3.74 4.70 -3.35
N ASP A 121 4.88 5.36 -3.52
CA ASP A 121 5.13 6.69 -2.99
C ASP A 121 4.92 7.77 -4.06
N PHE A 122 3.66 8.18 -4.23
CA PHE A 122 3.28 9.18 -5.24
C PHE A 122 3.91 10.56 -4.97
N PHE A 123 4.15 10.91 -3.70
CA PHE A 123 4.60 12.24 -3.28
C PHE A 123 6.10 12.29 -2.94
N GLN A 124 6.81 11.16 -3.04
CA GLN A 124 8.25 11.05 -2.77
C GLN A 124 8.62 11.49 -1.36
N ASN A 125 7.72 11.24 -0.41
CA ASN A 125 7.88 11.56 1.02
C ASN A 125 7.70 10.33 1.91
N GLY A 126 7.75 9.15 1.30
CA GLY A 126 7.69 7.86 1.96
C GLY A 126 8.95 7.55 2.77
N TRP A 127 8.90 6.41 3.45
CA TRP A 127 10.00 5.89 4.26
C TRP A 127 10.78 4.82 3.50
N PRO A 128 12.11 4.74 3.68
CA PRO A 128 12.94 3.73 3.04
C PRO A 128 12.48 2.30 3.38
N VAL A 129 12.44 1.43 2.38
CA VAL A 129 12.14 0.01 2.47
C VAL A 129 12.95 -0.77 1.45
N ILE A 130 13.10 -2.08 1.68
CA ILE A 130 13.60 -3.02 0.67
C ILE A 130 12.42 -3.67 -0.01
N PHE A 131 12.20 -3.37 -1.30
CA PHE A 131 11.12 -3.92 -2.12
C PHE A 131 11.69 -4.63 -3.34
N PHE A 132 11.41 -5.93 -3.46
CA PHE A 132 12.01 -6.87 -4.41
C PHE A 132 13.54 -6.83 -4.40
N GLY A 133 14.13 -6.75 -3.20
CA GLY A 133 15.58 -6.72 -3.01
C GLY A 133 16.26 -5.41 -3.40
N LYS A 134 15.50 -4.34 -3.67
CA LYS A 134 16.02 -3.01 -4.00
C LYS A 134 15.43 -1.95 -3.09
N GLU A 135 16.23 -0.95 -2.77
CA GLU A 135 15.79 0.21 -1.98
C GLU A 135 14.75 1.04 -2.75
N THR A 136 13.70 1.45 -2.04
CA THR A 136 12.73 2.45 -2.49
C THR A 136 12.07 3.11 -1.27
N THR A 137 11.15 4.04 -1.50
CA THR A 137 10.31 4.64 -0.46
C THR A 137 8.85 4.22 -0.62
N LEU A 138 8.16 4.00 0.50
CA LEU A 138 6.72 3.75 0.54
C LEU A 138 6.04 4.56 1.65
N PRO A 139 4.74 4.91 1.50
CA PRO A 139 4.06 5.75 2.46
C PRO A 139 3.89 5.04 3.82
N PRO A 140 4.32 5.65 4.95
CA PRO A 140 4.17 5.05 6.28
C PRO A 140 2.75 5.19 6.86
N GLY A 141 1.82 5.77 6.10
CA GLY A 141 0.45 6.05 6.52
C GLY A 141 -0.27 4.87 7.18
N PRO A 142 -0.28 3.65 6.59
CA PRO A 142 -0.98 2.52 7.19
C PRO A 142 -0.48 2.13 8.58
N VAL A 143 0.84 2.04 8.74
CA VAL A 143 1.47 1.63 10.02
C VAL A 143 1.31 2.68 11.10
N ARG A 144 1.35 3.96 10.72
CA ARG A 144 1.10 5.08 11.63
C ARG A 144 -0.35 5.13 12.09
N LEU A 145 -1.31 4.97 11.16
CA LEU A 145 -2.73 4.92 11.47
C LEU A 145 -3.07 3.77 12.41
N ALA A 146 -2.59 2.56 12.11
CA ALA A 146 -2.84 1.38 12.92
C ALA A 146 -2.30 1.53 14.35
N ARG A 147 -1.05 2.00 14.48
CA ARG A 147 -0.40 2.22 15.78
C ARG A 147 -1.09 3.32 16.60
N SER A 148 -1.48 4.43 15.96
CA SER A 148 -2.18 5.55 16.63
C SER A 148 -3.61 5.19 17.07
N ALA A 149 -4.32 4.41 16.26
CA ALA A 149 -5.66 3.93 16.60
C ALA A 149 -5.64 2.73 17.57
N GLY A 150 -4.51 2.03 17.70
CA GLY A 150 -4.39 0.82 18.53
C GLY A 150 -5.08 -0.40 17.91
N VAL A 151 -5.14 -0.46 16.58
CA VAL A 151 -5.86 -1.49 15.81
C VAL A 151 -4.89 -2.32 14.97
N PRO A 152 -5.24 -3.56 14.61
CA PRO A 152 -4.40 -4.36 13.73
C PRO A 152 -4.44 -3.84 12.28
N ILE A 153 -3.41 -4.25 11.55
CA ILE A 153 -3.37 -4.18 10.09
C ILE A 153 -3.77 -5.52 9.51
N LEU A 154 -4.61 -5.51 8.50
CA LEU A 154 -4.99 -6.67 7.70
C LEU A 154 -4.69 -6.37 6.24
N ALA A 155 -3.76 -7.12 5.64
CA ALA A 155 -3.49 -6.98 4.22
C ALA A 155 -4.54 -7.77 3.41
N ALA A 156 -5.16 -7.09 2.44
CA ALA A 156 -6.16 -7.70 1.58
C ALA A 156 -5.92 -7.31 0.12
N PHE A 157 -5.96 -8.29 -0.77
CA PHE A 157 -5.71 -8.12 -2.20
C PHE A 157 -6.81 -8.78 -3.01
N THR A 158 -7.04 -8.26 -4.22
CA THR A 158 -7.90 -8.95 -5.19
C THR A 158 -7.02 -9.51 -6.29
N ARG A 159 -7.29 -10.73 -6.73
CA ARG A 159 -6.72 -11.33 -7.95
C ARG A 159 -7.82 -11.64 -8.94
N ARG A 160 -7.60 -11.33 -10.22
CA ARG A 160 -8.50 -11.76 -11.31
C ARG A 160 -8.20 -13.20 -11.66
N LEU A 161 -9.24 -13.99 -11.81
CA LEU A 161 -9.17 -15.36 -12.29
C LEU A 161 -9.60 -15.41 -13.76
N LYS A 162 -9.56 -16.61 -14.37
CA LYS A 162 -10.17 -16.85 -15.69
C LYS A 162 -11.66 -16.49 -15.70
N ARG A 163 -12.36 -16.76 -14.58
CA ARG A 163 -13.75 -16.41 -14.34
C ARG A 163 -13.87 -15.85 -12.92
N GLY A 164 -14.34 -14.60 -12.82
CA GLY A 164 -14.48 -13.91 -11.53
C GLY A 164 -13.15 -13.46 -10.92
N TYR A 165 -13.17 -13.30 -9.60
CA TYR A 165 -12.08 -12.75 -8.81
C TYR A 165 -11.88 -13.59 -7.55
N GLN A 166 -10.76 -13.39 -6.89
CA GLN A 166 -10.46 -13.95 -5.58
C GLN A 166 -10.02 -12.82 -4.64
N LEU A 167 -10.60 -12.78 -3.45
CA LEU A 167 -10.08 -11.97 -2.34
C LEU A 167 -9.07 -12.81 -1.56
N LEU A 168 -7.89 -12.25 -1.37
CA LEU A 168 -6.78 -12.81 -0.60
C LEU A 168 -6.67 -11.99 0.68
N ILE A 169 -6.91 -12.60 1.83
CA ILE A 169 -6.82 -11.94 3.14
C ILE A 169 -5.68 -12.58 3.92
N GLU A 170 -4.81 -11.73 4.45
CA GLU A 170 -3.73 -12.13 5.33
C GLU A 170 -4.13 -12.11 6.80
N PRO A 171 -3.48 -12.95 7.64
CA PRO A 171 -3.63 -12.84 9.08
C PRO A 171 -3.33 -11.42 9.57
N PRO A 172 -4.15 -10.88 10.50
CA PRO A 172 -3.93 -9.55 11.03
C PRO A 172 -2.64 -9.49 11.85
N PHE A 173 -2.03 -8.31 11.91
CA PHE A 173 -0.88 -8.07 12.78
C PHE A 173 -0.89 -6.68 13.40
N TYR A 174 -0.25 -6.57 14.55
CA TYR A 174 -0.11 -5.30 15.27
C TYR A 174 1.25 -4.69 14.99
N ILE A 175 1.28 -3.35 15.02
CA ILE A 175 2.53 -2.63 15.13
C ILE A 175 2.95 -2.66 16.59
N GLU A 176 4.22 -2.98 16.83
CA GLU A 176 4.79 -2.95 18.17
C GLU A 176 4.68 -1.53 18.79
N ARG A 177 4.68 -1.49 20.12
CA ARG A 177 4.56 -0.26 20.91
C ARG A 177 5.69 -0.20 21.94
N THR A 178 6.91 -0.34 21.45
CA THR A 178 8.12 -0.14 22.23
C THR A 178 8.43 1.36 22.36
N ASP A 179 9.46 1.69 23.14
CA ASP A 179 9.95 3.06 23.27
C ASP A 179 10.59 3.56 21.95
N ASP A 180 11.07 2.66 21.08
CA ASP A 180 11.57 3.02 19.75
C ASP A 180 10.46 3.00 18.70
N THR A 181 9.69 4.07 18.72
CA THR A 181 8.61 4.34 17.76
C THR A 181 9.04 4.21 16.29
N ALA A 182 10.24 4.67 15.95
CA ALA A 182 10.69 4.67 14.56
C ALA A 182 10.98 3.24 14.08
N ARG A 183 11.64 2.44 14.92
CA ARG A 183 11.89 1.02 14.66
C ARG A 183 10.60 0.23 14.46
N ASP A 184 9.63 0.37 15.36
CA ASP A 184 8.36 -0.36 15.29
C ASP A 184 7.63 -0.11 13.96
N LEU A 185 7.56 1.16 13.57
CA LEU A 185 6.89 1.57 12.33
C LEU A 185 7.64 1.09 11.08
N ARG A 186 8.98 1.14 11.07
CA ARG A 186 9.79 0.60 9.97
C ARG A 186 9.62 -0.90 9.83
N ALA A 187 9.65 -1.65 10.93
CA ALA A 187 9.45 -3.10 10.92
C ALA A 187 8.06 -3.46 10.39
N GLY A 188 7.02 -2.74 10.83
CA GLY A 188 5.67 -2.91 10.31
C GLY A 188 5.55 -2.60 8.81
N LEU A 189 6.22 -1.55 8.35
CA LEU A 189 6.19 -1.16 6.93
C LEU A 189 6.92 -2.19 6.08
N GLN A 190 8.08 -2.68 6.52
CA GLN A 190 8.81 -3.74 5.82
C GLN A 190 8.00 -5.04 5.77
N ARG A 191 7.29 -5.39 6.84
CA ARG A 191 6.35 -6.52 6.83
C ARG A 191 5.24 -6.35 5.79
N LEU A 192 4.70 -5.14 5.60
CA LEU A 192 3.75 -4.88 4.51
C LEU A 192 4.37 -5.10 3.14
N VAL A 193 5.63 -4.69 2.95
CA VAL A 193 6.35 -4.91 1.69
C VAL A 193 6.51 -6.38 1.38
N GLU A 194 6.86 -7.21 2.35
CA GLU A 194 6.95 -8.67 2.18
C GLU A 194 5.61 -9.28 1.72
N LEU A 195 4.49 -8.79 2.26
CA LEU A 195 3.15 -9.20 1.82
C LEU A 195 2.86 -8.73 0.39
N PHE A 196 3.22 -7.49 0.04
CA PHE A 196 3.11 -6.99 -1.33
C PHE A 196 3.92 -7.84 -2.30
N GLU A 197 5.18 -8.13 -1.98
CA GLU A 197 6.05 -8.94 -2.82
C GLU A 197 5.48 -10.32 -3.10
N ARG A 198 4.96 -11.00 -2.07
CA ARG A 198 4.37 -12.33 -2.23
C ARG A 198 3.22 -12.30 -3.23
N HIS A 199 2.26 -11.40 -3.03
CA HIS A 199 1.05 -11.33 -3.87
C HIS A 199 1.33 -10.79 -5.28
N ILE A 200 2.23 -9.82 -5.41
CA ILE A 200 2.66 -9.30 -6.72
C ILE A 200 3.42 -10.40 -7.49
N ARG A 201 4.27 -11.21 -6.83
CA ARG A 201 5.02 -12.30 -7.48
C ARG A 201 4.09 -13.37 -8.06
N GLU A 202 2.94 -13.61 -7.44
CA GLU A 202 1.95 -14.58 -7.94
C GLU A 202 1.17 -14.10 -9.18
N ALA A 203 1.02 -12.79 -9.36
CA ALA A 203 0.27 -12.20 -10.48
C ALA A 203 0.87 -10.86 -10.93
N PRO A 204 2.13 -10.83 -11.41
CA PRO A 204 2.84 -9.58 -11.69
C PRO A 204 2.19 -8.81 -12.86
N ASP A 205 1.54 -9.51 -13.78
CA ASP A 205 0.76 -8.94 -14.90
C ASP A 205 -0.46 -8.13 -14.43
N GLN A 206 -0.89 -8.33 -13.19
CA GLN A 206 -2.03 -7.65 -12.59
C GLN A 206 -1.64 -6.47 -11.70
N TRP A 207 -0.35 -6.20 -11.50
CA TRP A 207 0.12 -5.06 -10.73
C TRP A 207 0.12 -3.79 -11.61
N VAL A 208 -0.72 -2.82 -11.25
CA VAL A 208 -1.15 -1.72 -12.13
C VAL A 208 -0.18 -0.54 -12.09
N ILE A 209 1.12 -0.77 -12.25
CA ILE A 209 2.14 0.25 -12.00
C ILE A 209 2.43 1.09 -13.26
N PHE A 210 2.17 2.40 -13.18
CA PHE A 210 2.49 3.37 -14.25
C PHE A 210 3.56 4.39 -13.84
N GLN A 211 4.06 4.28 -12.61
CA GLN A 211 5.12 5.12 -12.05
C GLN A 211 6.36 4.28 -11.78
N ARG A 212 7.53 4.90 -11.79
CA ARG A 212 8.77 4.23 -11.39
C ARG A 212 8.73 3.96 -9.88
N VAL A 213 8.65 2.68 -9.51
CA VAL A 213 8.72 2.24 -8.10
C VAL A 213 10.14 2.36 -7.56
N TRP A 214 11.14 2.07 -8.39
CA TRP A 214 12.55 2.24 -8.04
C TRP A 214 13.13 3.39 -8.88
N PRO A 215 13.12 4.63 -8.38
CA PRO A 215 13.70 5.76 -9.08
C PRO A 215 15.24 5.69 -9.02
N GLU A 216 15.91 5.94 -10.15
CA GLU A 216 17.39 5.96 -10.25
C GLU A 216 18.02 7.15 -9.49
N ARG A 217 17.22 8.19 -9.23
CA ARG A 217 17.57 9.34 -8.39
C ARG A 217 16.36 9.65 -7.52
N PRO A 218 16.53 9.85 -6.19
CA PRO A 218 15.43 10.32 -5.36
C PRO A 218 14.98 11.66 -5.92
N ALA A 219 13.77 11.69 -6.45
CA ALA A 219 13.21 12.94 -6.93
C ALA A 219 12.84 13.81 -5.71
N PRO A 220 12.89 15.14 -5.86
CA PRO A 220 12.81 16.05 -4.73
C PRO A 220 11.51 15.83 -3.97
N VAL A 221 11.61 15.60 -2.65
CA VAL A 221 10.50 15.34 -1.74
C VAL A 221 9.43 16.43 -1.90
N LEU A 222 8.32 16.10 -2.56
CA LEU A 222 7.16 16.97 -2.64
C LEU A 222 6.37 16.80 -1.33
N ARG A 223 6.54 17.74 -0.40
CA ARG A 223 5.79 17.76 0.88
C ARG A 223 4.33 18.16 0.65
N VAL A 224 3.53 17.27 0.07
CA VAL A 224 2.07 17.46 -0.10
C VAL A 224 1.33 17.22 1.22
N PHE A 225 1.98 16.52 2.15
CA PHE A 225 1.66 16.43 3.57
C PHE A 225 2.98 16.29 4.31
N PRO A 226 3.20 16.87 5.50
CA PRO A 226 4.49 16.77 6.11
C PRO A 226 4.49 15.52 6.97
N VAL A 227 4.73 14.40 6.30
CA VAL A 227 5.20 13.16 6.93
C VAL A 227 6.46 13.53 7.73
N GLY A 228 6.38 13.47 9.06
CA GLY A 228 7.40 13.95 10.00
C GLY A 228 7.24 15.41 10.43
N SER A 229 6.06 16.03 10.32
CA SER A 229 5.81 17.35 10.93
C SER A 229 5.45 17.29 12.41
N PRO A 230 5.67 18.39 13.15
CA PRO A 230 5.04 18.62 14.45
C PRO A 230 3.50 18.44 14.42
N LEU A 231 2.85 18.95 13.37
CA LEU A 231 1.40 18.82 13.18
C LEU A 231 0.96 17.36 13.06
N GLU A 232 1.75 16.50 12.41
CA GLU A 232 1.45 15.07 12.36
C GLU A 232 1.60 14.42 13.73
N GLY A 233 2.65 14.76 14.50
CA GLY A 233 2.82 14.30 15.86
C GLY A 233 1.62 14.66 16.74
N GLU A 234 1.18 15.92 16.69
CA GLU A 234 -0.02 16.38 17.40
C GLU A 234 -1.30 15.64 16.97
N LEU A 235 -1.47 15.39 15.67
CA LEU A 235 -2.64 14.68 15.13
C LEU A 235 -2.68 13.20 15.52
N LEU A 236 -1.52 12.55 15.58
CA LEU A 236 -1.38 11.12 15.89
C LEU A 236 -1.18 10.84 17.39
N GLY A 237 -1.07 11.88 18.23
CA GLY A 237 -0.94 11.79 19.68
C GLY A 237 0.48 11.54 20.17
N TRP A 238 1.50 12.00 19.45
CA TRP A 238 2.90 11.95 19.85
C TRP A 238 3.31 13.29 20.47
N GLY A 239 3.91 13.26 21.66
CA GLY A 239 4.59 14.43 22.24
C GLY A 239 5.70 14.91 21.30
N ALA A 240 5.99 16.21 21.33
CA ALA A 240 6.90 16.87 20.40
C ALA A 240 8.34 16.31 20.44
N ASP A 241 8.64 15.38 19.52
CA ASP A 241 9.96 15.28 18.87
C ASP A 241 9.84 14.57 17.50
N PRO A 242 9.81 15.31 16.38
CA PRO A 242 9.82 14.73 15.03
C PRO A 242 11.12 14.98 14.26
N ALA A 243 12.21 15.41 14.91
CA ALA A 243 13.39 15.93 14.22
C ALA A 243 14.58 14.96 14.18
N ARG A 244 14.42 13.83 13.47
CA ARG A 244 15.54 13.32 12.67
C ARG A 244 15.00 12.81 11.34
N PRO A 245 15.27 13.50 10.22
CA PRO A 245 14.97 12.93 8.90
C PRO A 245 15.77 11.63 8.79
N LEU A 246 15.07 10.49 8.79
CA LEU A 246 15.64 9.17 8.59
C LEU A 246 16.10 9.05 7.14
N THR A 247 17.25 9.66 6.87
CA THR A 247 17.99 9.63 5.61
C THR A 247 19.16 8.66 5.69
N GLU A 248 19.33 7.97 6.82
CA GLU A 248 20.33 6.92 6.96
C GLU A 248 19.88 5.71 6.13
N PRO A 249 20.71 5.24 5.17
CA PRO A 249 20.45 4.03 4.42
C PRO A 249 20.18 2.88 5.37
N LEU A 250 19.22 2.02 5.03
CA LEU A 250 19.09 0.74 5.73
C LEU A 250 20.35 -0.06 5.41
N ASP A 251 21.08 -0.53 6.43
CA ASP A 251 22.23 -1.40 6.22
C ASP A 251 21.78 -2.61 5.39
N SER A 252 22.23 -2.65 4.14
CA SER A 252 21.99 -3.77 3.24
C SER A 252 22.63 -5.02 3.85
N PRO A 253 21.94 -6.17 3.92
CA PRO A 253 22.56 -7.44 4.27
C PRO A 253 23.37 -7.94 3.07
N THR A 254 24.46 -7.25 2.73
CA THR A 254 25.41 -7.66 1.70
C THR A 254 26.83 -7.61 2.26
N GLY A 255 27.05 -8.42 3.30
CA GLY A 255 28.36 -9.03 3.58
C GLY A 255 28.73 -10.07 2.53
N ARG A 256 28.67 -9.72 1.24
CA ARG A 256 29.29 -10.46 0.15
C ARG A 256 29.97 -9.46 -0.77
N THR A 257 31.29 -9.47 -0.68
CA THR A 257 32.19 -8.79 -1.61
C THR A 257 31.95 -9.31 -3.02
N ASP A 258 31.13 -8.62 -3.81
CA ASP A 258 31.09 -8.80 -5.25
C ASP A 258 32.36 -8.18 -5.86
N ARG A 259 33.44 -8.98 -5.84
CA ARG A 259 34.54 -8.81 -6.78
C ARG A 259 34.03 -9.23 -8.15
N HIS A 260 33.39 -8.33 -8.87
CA HIS A 260 33.31 -8.46 -10.33
C HIS A 260 34.73 -8.32 -10.91
N PRO A 261 35.26 -9.30 -11.65
CA PRO A 261 36.49 -9.10 -12.40
C PRO A 261 36.22 -8.04 -13.47
N ARG A 262 37.03 -6.97 -13.47
CA ARG A 262 37.06 -6.03 -14.59
C ARG A 262 37.42 -6.83 -15.84
N LEU A 263 36.53 -6.88 -16.82
CA LEU A 263 36.87 -7.29 -18.17
C LEU A 263 37.99 -6.36 -18.67
N ALA A 264 39.13 -6.95 -19.02
CA ALA A 264 40.22 -6.23 -19.64
C ALA A 264 39.76 -5.67 -20.99
N PRO A 265 40.21 -4.46 -21.39
CA PRO A 265 39.88 -3.93 -22.70
C PRO A 265 40.48 -4.82 -23.80
N GLU A 266 39.70 -5.08 -24.86
CA GLU A 266 40.14 -5.80 -26.06
C GLU A 266 41.39 -5.14 -26.68
N PRO A 267 42.36 -5.93 -27.17
CA PRO A 267 43.50 -5.37 -27.89
C PRO A 267 43.09 -4.88 -29.28
N ALA A 268 43.60 -3.72 -29.67
CA ALA A 268 43.36 -3.10 -30.98
C ALA A 268 43.78 -4.03 -32.15
N PRO A 269 43.08 -3.99 -33.30
CA PRO A 269 43.40 -4.82 -34.45
C PRO A 269 44.76 -4.43 -35.05
N ARG A 270 45.59 -5.44 -35.37
CA ARG A 270 46.89 -5.24 -36.04
C ARG A 270 46.69 -4.79 -37.50
N PRO A 271 47.56 -3.92 -38.03
CA PRO A 271 47.52 -3.55 -39.44
C PRO A 271 47.89 -4.74 -40.34
N ALA A 272 47.20 -4.84 -41.48
CA ALA A 272 47.43 -5.86 -42.49
C ALA A 272 48.78 -5.66 -43.21
N GLU A 273 49.55 -6.73 -43.38
CA GLU A 273 50.74 -6.73 -44.25
C GLU A 273 50.33 -6.70 -45.74
N PRO A 274 51.09 -6.02 -46.61
CA PRO A 274 50.78 -5.95 -48.03
C PRO A 274 51.12 -7.26 -48.74
N PRO A 275 50.42 -7.61 -49.84
CA PRO A 275 50.70 -8.81 -50.61
C PRO A 275 52.02 -8.65 -51.40
N GLY A 276 52.79 -9.74 -51.45
CA GLY A 276 53.90 -9.90 -52.40
C GLY A 276 53.42 -10.20 -53.82
#